data_AF-A0A8M1KNY1-F1
#
_entry.id   AF-A0A8M1KNY1-F1
#
_cell.length_a   1.000
_cell.length_b   1.000
_cell.length_c   1.000
_cell.angle_alpha   90.00
_cell.angle_beta   90.00
_cell.angle_gamma   90.00
#
_symmetry.space_group_name_H-M   'P 1'
#
loop_
_entity.id
_entity.type
_entity.pdbx_description
1 polymer ?
#
loop_
_entity_poly.entity_id
_entity_poly.type
_entity_poly.pdbx_seq_one_letter_code
_entity_poly.pdbx_strand_id
1 'polypeptide(L)'
;MDSGVPHIPNLRIVLLGYRVGGKSTVGNLILGKQEFDTSKRTARCVEKEGEASQRKVTLVEAPGWWKGYRMEDTPDRDKREIVLSVSLCPPGPHALLLVVDVTDPLVAEYRNALKQHLELLGEKVWSHTIVVFTKGGWLGNTAMEEYIESDRSGLQWLVEKCGNRYHVLDKYRREDVQVTELLEKIEEMVAGNSGNHFHFDREILQKLEEKKMEDEKRKSMAIQAETYFDKTVNIDVNDVQKECVLGLALI
;
A
#
# COMPACT_ATOMS: atom_id res chain seq x y z
N MET A 1 -22.66 12.19 27.82
CA MET A 1 -23.54 11.41 26.94
C MET A 1 -22.61 10.48 26.19
N ASP A 2 -22.69 9.19 26.51
CA ASP A 2 -21.90 8.14 25.87
C ASP A 2 -22.24 8.16 24.37
N SER A 3 -21.26 8.42 23.50
CA SER A 3 -21.48 8.67 22.07
C SER A 3 -21.93 7.41 21.30
N GLY A 4 -22.10 6.27 21.98
CA GLY A 4 -22.66 5.05 21.40
C GLY A 4 -21.80 4.46 20.28
N VAL A 5 -20.56 4.95 20.12
CA VAL A 5 -19.62 4.45 19.13
C VAL A 5 -19.13 3.08 19.60
N PRO A 6 -19.32 2.01 18.82
CA PRO A 6 -18.96 0.67 19.23
C PRO A 6 -17.44 0.54 19.38
N HIS A 7 -16.99 0.20 20.60
CA HIS A 7 -15.61 -0.13 20.88
C HIS A 7 -15.22 -1.44 20.19
N ILE A 8 -14.22 -1.40 19.30
CA ILE A 8 -13.72 -2.56 18.58
C ILE A 8 -12.44 -3.05 19.26
N PRO A 9 -12.46 -4.20 19.99
CA PRO A 9 -11.31 -4.64 20.78
C PRO A 9 -10.10 -5.07 19.92
N ASN A 10 -10.34 -5.46 18.66
CA ASN A 10 -9.30 -5.89 17.72
C ASN A 10 -9.46 -5.13 16.40
N LEU A 11 -8.69 -4.06 16.22
CA LEU A 11 -8.67 -3.29 14.98
C LEU A 11 -7.69 -3.91 13.97
N ARG A 12 -8.07 -3.86 12.69
CA ARG A 12 -7.29 -4.37 11.56
C ARG A 12 -7.23 -3.27 10.53
N ILE A 13 -6.05 -2.78 10.24
CA ILE A 13 -5.87 -1.52 9.51
C ILE A 13 -4.84 -1.75 8.41
N VAL A 14 -5.13 -1.25 7.20
CA VAL A 14 -4.17 -1.25 6.08
C VAL A 14 -3.66 0.16 5.86
N LEU A 15 -2.35 0.34 5.75
CA LEU A 15 -1.71 1.62 5.40
C LEU A 15 -1.43 1.66 3.89
N LEU A 16 -2.01 2.64 3.20
CA LEU A 16 -1.88 2.89 1.77
C LEU A 16 -1.37 4.30 1.50
N GLY A 17 -0.89 4.57 0.29
CA GLY A 17 -0.41 5.89 -0.13
C GLY A 17 0.92 5.85 -0.86
N TYR A 18 1.39 7.04 -1.28
CA TYR A 18 2.60 7.17 -2.07
C TYR A 18 3.86 6.63 -1.38
N ARG A 19 4.89 6.33 -2.19
CA ARG A 19 6.25 6.11 -1.68
C ARG A 19 6.72 7.34 -0.93
N VAL A 20 7.39 7.10 0.20
CA VAL A 20 7.89 8.16 1.09
C VAL A 20 6.76 9.07 1.64
N GLY A 21 5.50 8.64 1.54
CA GLY A 21 4.35 9.37 2.10
C GLY A 21 4.19 9.26 3.61
N GLY A 22 5.14 8.61 4.31
CA GLY A 22 5.12 8.51 5.77
C GLY A 22 4.36 7.30 6.35
N LYS A 23 3.95 6.31 5.54
CA LYS A 23 3.21 5.12 6.02
C LYS A 23 3.88 4.42 7.21
N SER A 24 5.17 4.07 7.11
CA SER A 24 5.90 3.41 8.18
C SER A 24 5.96 4.26 9.45
N THR A 25 6.09 5.59 9.31
CA THR A 25 6.05 6.54 10.43
C THR A 25 4.67 6.55 11.09
N VAL A 26 3.59 6.58 10.31
CA VAL A 26 2.22 6.48 10.83
C VAL A 26 1.99 5.15 11.54
N GLY A 27 2.48 4.04 10.97
CA GLY A 27 2.39 2.72 11.60
C GLY A 27 3.11 2.67 12.95
N ASN A 28 4.33 3.21 13.02
CA ASN A 28 5.10 3.27 14.27
C ASN A 28 4.44 4.18 15.31
N LEU A 29 3.84 5.30 14.87
CA LEU A 29 3.08 6.20 15.73
C LEU A 29 1.87 5.49 16.34
N ILE A 30 1.07 4.81 15.52
CA ILE A 30 -0.12 4.07 15.99
C ILE A 30 0.29 2.99 17.00
N LEU A 31 1.37 2.25 16.75
CA LEU A 31 1.83 1.19 17.66
C LEU A 31 2.59 1.71 18.88
N GLY A 32 2.99 2.99 18.90
CA GLY A 32 3.84 3.57 19.95
C GLY A 32 5.25 2.98 20.02
N LYS A 33 5.73 2.32 18.94
CA LYS A 33 7.05 1.66 18.87
C LYS A 33 7.58 1.57 17.43
N GLN A 34 8.90 1.43 17.29
CA GLN A 34 9.59 1.36 15.99
C GLN A 34 9.55 -0.06 15.40
N GLU A 35 8.44 -0.43 14.77
CA GLU A 35 8.21 -1.77 14.19
C GLU A 35 8.40 -1.83 12.67
N PHE A 36 8.04 -0.75 11.98
CA PHE A 36 8.21 -0.56 10.55
C PHE A 36 9.54 0.16 10.27
N ASP A 37 10.29 -0.34 9.29
CA ASP A 37 11.57 0.24 8.87
C ASP A 37 11.34 1.49 8.02
N THR A 38 11.54 2.67 8.61
CA THR A 38 11.38 3.96 7.92
C THR A 38 12.53 4.30 6.96
N SER A 39 13.61 3.53 6.97
CA SER A 39 14.82 3.80 6.15
C SER A 39 14.79 3.12 4.79
N LYS A 40 13.88 2.16 4.58
CA LYS A 40 13.83 1.33 3.38
C LYS A 40 12.49 1.46 2.66
N ARG A 41 12.54 1.18 1.36
CA ARG A 41 11.33 0.99 0.57
C ARG A 41 10.64 -0.32 0.96
N THR A 42 9.39 -0.23 1.39
CA THR A 42 8.46 -1.35 1.51
C THR A 42 8.18 -1.97 0.13
N ALA A 43 8.75 -3.16 -0.13
CA ALA A 43 8.66 -3.86 -1.41
C ALA A 43 7.68 -5.05 -1.39
N ARG A 44 7.18 -5.42 -0.22
CA ARG A 44 6.12 -6.39 0.05
C ARG A 44 5.32 -5.90 1.24
N CYS A 45 4.09 -6.36 1.39
CA CYS A 45 3.29 -6.05 2.56
C CYS A 45 4.00 -6.49 3.85
N VAL A 46 3.94 -5.64 4.87
CA VAL A 46 4.50 -5.93 6.20
C VAL A 46 3.37 -5.85 7.21
N GLU A 47 3.13 -6.95 7.92
CA GLU A 47 2.14 -7.02 9.00
C GLU A 47 2.84 -6.86 10.35
N LYS A 48 2.25 -6.06 11.23
CA LYS A 48 2.69 -5.83 12.61
C LYS A 48 1.50 -5.79 13.56
N GLU A 49 1.72 -6.26 14.77
CA GLU A 49 0.73 -6.21 15.85
C GLU A 49 1.24 -5.40 17.05
N GLY A 50 0.30 -4.78 17.77
CA GLY A 50 0.55 -4.16 19.05
C GLY A 50 -0.75 -3.77 19.74
N GLU A 51 -0.61 -2.93 20.77
CA GLU A 51 -1.73 -2.39 21.53
C GLU A 51 -1.67 -0.87 21.49
N ALA A 52 -2.82 -0.24 21.26
CA ALA A 52 -2.97 1.21 21.23
C ALA A 52 -4.33 1.57 21.81
N SER A 53 -4.36 2.52 22.76
CA SER A 53 -5.58 2.97 23.42
C SER A 53 -6.49 1.80 23.87
N GLN A 54 -5.89 0.80 24.53
CA GLN A 54 -6.56 -0.40 25.06
C GLN A 54 -7.18 -1.33 24.01
N ARG A 55 -6.79 -1.19 22.73
CA ARG A 55 -7.24 -2.04 21.62
C ARG A 55 -6.06 -2.82 21.08
N LYS A 56 -6.27 -4.09 20.73
CA LYS A 56 -5.31 -4.82 19.89
C LYS A 56 -5.38 -4.25 18.48
N VAL A 57 -4.24 -3.94 17.89
CA VAL A 57 -4.15 -3.38 16.54
C VAL A 57 -3.25 -4.26 15.68
N THR A 58 -3.80 -4.77 14.58
CA THR A 58 -3.05 -5.36 13.46
C THR A 58 -2.94 -4.31 12.35
N LEU A 59 -1.72 -3.98 11.96
CA LEU A 59 -1.40 -3.05 10.89
C LEU A 59 -0.71 -3.77 9.74
N VAL A 60 -1.19 -3.56 8.53
CA VAL A 60 -0.55 -4.03 7.30
C VAL A 60 -0.09 -2.82 6.50
N GLU A 61 1.22 -2.63 6.37
CA GLU A 61 1.78 -1.64 5.46
C GLU A 61 1.89 -2.23 4.06
N ALA A 62 1.17 -1.66 3.08
CA ALA A 62 1.35 -2.03 1.67
C ALA A 62 2.50 -1.24 1.01
N PRO A 63 3.10 -1.74 -0.08
CA PRO A 63 4.02 -0.95 -0.89
C PRO A 63 3.41 0.36 -1.38
N GLY A 64 4.22 1.43 -1.39
CA GLY A 64 3.81 2.70 -1.97
C GLY A 64 3.94 2.72 -3.49
N TRP A 65 3.02 3.41 -4.16
CA TRP A 65 3.15 3.76 -5.58
C TRP A 65 3.87 5.10 -5.77
N TRP A 66 4.42 5.29 -6.97
CA TRP A 66 5.06 6.56 -7.32
C TRP A 66 4.02 7.63 -7.60
N LYS A 67 4.32 8.89 -7.24
CA LYS A 67 3.47 10.02 -7.58
C LYS A 67 3.41 10.16 -9.11
N GLY A 68 2.20 10.28 -9.64
CA GLY A 68 1.95 10.45 -11.07
C GLY A 68 2.07 9.19 -11.94
N TYR A 69 2.59 8.07 -11.41
CA TYR A 69 2.55 6.81 -12.12
C TYR A 69 1.11 6.32 -12.18
N ARG A 70 0.62 6.01 -13.38
CA ARG A 70 -0.68 5.38 -13.54
C ARG A 70 -0.57 3.88 -13.28
N MET A 71 -1.71 3.20 -13.31
CA MET A 71 -1.76 1.75 -13.14
C MET A 71 -1.02 1.00 -14.25
N GLU A 72 -1.01 1.56 -15.46
CA GLU A 72 -0.30 1.04 -16.62
C GLU A 72 1.22 1.07 -16.39
N ASP A 73 1.73 2.12 -15.74
CA ASP A 73 3.17 2.34 -15.49
C ASP A 73 3.66 1.65 -14.21
N THR A 74 2.75 1.19 -13.38
CA THR A 74 3.07 0.57 -12.09
C THR A 74 3.38 -0.90 -12.26
N PRO A 75 4.52 -1.41 -11.73
CA PRO A 75 4.88 -2.82 -11.85
C PRO A 75 3.78 -3.75 -11.35
N ASP A 76 3.49 -4.82 -12.08
CA ASP A 76 2.48 -5.84 -11.70
C ASP A 76 2.68 -6.39 -10.29
N ARG A 77 3.94 -6.49 -9.84
CA ARG A 77 4.27 -6.88 -8.47
C ARG A 77 3.70 -5.89 -7.45
N ASP A 78 3.90 -4.59 -7.65
CA ASP A 78 3.45 -3.57 -6.69
C ASP A 78 1.92 -3.53 -6.65
N LYS A 79 1.26 -3.64 -7.82
CA LYS A 79 -0.22 -3.75 -7.91
C LYS A 79 -0.75 -4.96 -7.14
N ARG A 80 -0.10 -6.12 -7.30
CA ARG A 80 -0.49 -7.35 -6.57
C ARG A 80 -0.33 -7.19 -5.07
N GLU A 81 0.77 -6.60 -4.61
CA GLU A 81 0.98 -6.36 -3.17
C GLU A 81 -0.08 -5.40 -2.60
N ILE A 82 -0.45 -4.33 -3.31
CA ILE A 82 -1.56 -3.45 -2.90
C ILE A 82 -2.84 -4.27 -2.72
N VAL A 83 -3.15 -5.15 -3.66
CA VAL A 83 -4.36 -5.99 -3.58
C VAL A 83 -4.26 -7.05 -2.47
N LEU A 84 -3.09 -7.65 -2.26
CA LEU A 84 -2.85 -8.63 -1.20
C LEU A 84 -3.00 -8.02 0.20
N SER A 85 -2.69 -6.72 0.36
CA SER A 85 -2.67 -6.05 1.67
C SER A 85 -3.96 -6.20 2.49
N VAL A 86 -5.13 -6.14 1.84
CA VAL A 86 -6.44 -6.28 2.53
C VAL A 86 -6.73 -7.71 2.96
N SER A 87 -6.05 -8.69 2.36
CA SER A 87 -6.24 -10.12 2.60
C SER A 87 -5.45 -10.62 3.81
N LEU A 88 -4.40 -9.88 4.18
CA LEU A 88 -3.60 -10.12 5.38
C LEU A 88 -4.32 -9.74 6.68
N CYS A 89 -5.55 -9.22 6.58
CA CYS A 89 -6.38 -8.80 7.71
C CYS A 89 -7.69 -9.61 7.82
N PRO A 90 -7.71 -10.95 7.91
CA PRO A 90 -8.96 -11.71 7.89
C PRO A 90 -9.91 -11.33 9.05
N PRO A 91 -11.24 -11.27 8.83
CA PRO A 91 -11.97 -11.49 7.57
C PRO A 91 -11.88 -10.33 6.54
N GLY A 92 -11.38 -9.17 6.96
CA GLY A 92 -11.05 -7.99 6.17
C GLY A 92 -10.65 -6.83 7.11
N PRO A 93 -10.01 -5.76 6.61
CA PRO A 93 -9.62 -4.64 7.45
C PRO A 93 -10.84 -3.80 7.85
N HIS A 94 -10.84 -3.27 9.06
CA HIS A 94 -11.84 -2.30 9.52
C HIS A 94 -11.64 -0.93 8.85
N ALA A 95 -10.39 -0.56 8.58
CA ALA A 95 -10.06 0.70 7.93
C ALA A 95 -8.88 0.57 6.97
N LEU A 96 -8.90 1.40 5.93
CA LEU A 96 -7.75 1.72 5.10
C LEU A 96 -7.33 3.16 5.41
N LEU A 97 -6.11 3.36 5.87
CA LEU A 97 -5.56 4.69 6.10
C LEU A 97 -4.75 5.10 4.87
N LEU A 98 -5.26 6.08 4.14
CA LEU A 98 -4.56 6.67 3.01
C LEU A 98 -3.65 7.79 3.51
N VAL A 99 -2.36 7.51 3.60
CA VAL A 99 -1.38 8.46 4.14
C VAL A 99 -0.95 9.44 3.05
N VAL A 100 -1.17 10.72 3.32
CA VAL A 100 -0.90 11.84 2.43
C VAL A 100 -0.05 12.87 3.18
N ASP A 101 0.99 13.39 2.55
CA ASP A 101 1.72 14.53 3.10
C ASP A 101 0.92 15.81 2.81
N VAL A 102 0.59 16.58 3.85
CA VAL A 102 -0.20 17.80 3.68
C VAL A 102 0.49 18.85 2.81
N THR A 103 1.83 18.78 2.69
CA THR A 103 2.63 19.70 1.88
C THR A 103 2.72 19.29 0.41
N ASP A 104 2.26 18.08 0.06
CA ASP A 104 2.29 17.58 -1.30
C ASP A 104 1.04 18.05 -2.08
N PRO A 105 1.20 18.81 -3.19
CA PRO A 105 0.05 19.24 -3.97
C PRO A 105 -0.60 18.05 -4.68
N LEU A 106 -1.92 17.89 -4.57
CA LEU A 106 -2.66 16.77 -5.17
C LEU A 106 -3.15 17.07 -6.59
N VAL A 107 -2.24 17.57 -7.45
CA VAL A 107 -2.57 17.96 -8.84
C VAL A 107 -3.26 16.83 -9.63
N ALA A 108 -3.93 17.19 -10.73
CA ALA A 108 -4.81 16.29 -11.49
C ALA A 108 -4.16 14.93 -11.84
N GLU A 109 -2.89 14.93 -12.24
CA GLU A 109 -2.12 13.73 -12.54
C GLU A 109 -1.96 12.83 -11.31
N TYR A 110 -1.59 13.41 -10.17
CA TYR A 110 -1.35 12.69 -8.90
C TYR A 110 -2.65 12.18 -8.31
N ARG A 111 -3.72 12.98 -8.42
CA ARG A 111 -5.08 12.60 -8.06
C ARG A 111 -5.57 11.40 -8.85
N ASN A 112 -5.37 11.42 -10.16
CA ASN A 112 -5.77 10.32 -11.03
C ASN A 112 -4.95 9.06 -10.77
N ALA A 113 -3.64 9.18 -10.55
CA ALA A 113 -2.80 8.07 -10.13
C ALA A 113 -3.29 7.45 -8.80
N LEU A 114 -3.53 8.28 -7.78
CA LEU A 114 -4.05 7.84 -6.48
C LEU A 114 -5.37 7.10 -6.62
N LYS A 115 -6.31 7.67 -7.39
CA LYS A 115 -7.62 7.06 -7.64
C LYS A 115 -7.47 5.65 -8.18
N GLN A 116 -6.70 5.47 -9.26
CA GLN A 116 -6.55 4.18 -9.91
C GLN A 116 -5.88 3.14 -9.00
N HIS A 117 -4.91 3.57 -8.19
CA HIS A 117 -4.23 2.68 -7.24
C HIS A 117 -5.13 2.24 -6.09
N LEU A 118 -5.99 3.12 -5.58
CA LEU A 118 -6.93 2.75 -4.53
C LEU A 118 -8.03 1.84 -5.09
N GLU A 119 -8.52 2.14 -6.29
CA GLU A 119 -9.59 1.37 -6.96
C GLU A 119 -9.13 0.02 -7.52
N LEU A 120 -7.85 -0.34 -7.39
CA LEU A 120 -7.42 -1.74 -7.44
C LEU A 120 -8.20 -2.63 -6.46
N LEU A 121 -8.62 -2.04 -5.33
CA LEU A 121 -9.41 -2.68 -4.30
C LEU A 121 -10.92 -2.62 -4.60
N GLY A 122 -11.30 -2.06 -5.75
CA GLY A 122 -12.69 -1.80 -6.14
C GLY A 122 -13.24 -0.49 -5.57
N GLU A 123 -14.30 0.02 -6.18
CA GLU A 123 -14.88 1.34 -5.84
C GLU A 123 -15.36 1.45 -4.38
N LYS A 124 -15.75 0.33 -3.77
CA LYS A 124 -16.21 0.32 -2.38
C LYS A 124 -15.12 0.68 -1.37
N VAL A 125 -13.84 0.65 -1.74
CA VAL A 125 -12.71 0.98 -0.86
C VAL A 125 -12.86 2.36 -0.21
N TRP A 126 -13.44 3.32 -0.92
CA TRP A 126 -13.60 4.70 -0.45
C TRP A 126 -14.45 4.78 0.83
N SER A 127 -15.45 3.88 0.97
CA SER A 127 -16.33 3.83 2.15
C SER A 127 -15.61 3.44 3.45
N HIS A 128 -14.47 2.72 3.34
CA HIS A 128 -13.66 2.27 4.47
C HIS A 128 -12.31 2.99 4.54
N THR A 129 -12.15 4.09 3.79
CA THR A 129 -10.91 4.88 3.78
C THR A 129 -11.03 6.12 4.66
N ILE A 130 -9.97 6.41 5.42
CA ILE A 130 -9.73 7.69 6.11
C ILE A 130 -8.43 8.29 5.56
N VAL A 131 -8.44 9.58 5.22
CA VAL A 131 -7.22 10.28 4.80
C VAL A 131 -6.40 10.66 6.03
N VAL A 132 -5.15 10.24 6.11
CA VAL A 132 -4.24 10.63 7.20
C VAL A 132 -3.22 11.63 6.66
N PHE A 133 -3.40 12.89 7.02
CA PHE A 133 -2.48 13.96 6.67
C PHE A 133 -1.29 13.96 7.62
N THR A 134 -0.10 13.75 7.07
CA THR A 134 1.16 13.90 7.80
C THR A 134 1.66 15.33 7.69
N LYS A 135 2.63 15.70 8.55
CA LYS A 135 3.23 17.05 8.61
C LYS A 135 2.22 18.16 8.93
N GLY A 136 1.18 17.88 9.71
CA GLY A 136 0.16 18.85 10.12
C GLY A 136 0.72 20.14 10.73
N GLY A 137 1.86 20.08 11.42
CA GLY A 137 2.53 21.27 11.96
C GLY A 137 2.99 22.30 10.91
N TRP A 138 2.97 21.98 9.61
CA TRP A 138 3.17 22.95 8.53
C TRP A 138 2.01 23.93 8.35
N LEU A 139 0.82 23.56 8.82
CA LEU A 139 -0.37 24.42 8.77
C LEU A 139 -0.25 25.61 9.73
N GLY A 140 0.64 25.53 10.73
CA GLY A 140 0.79 26.57 11.74
C GLY A 140 -0.52 26.80 12.49
N ASN A 141 -1.11 27.99 12.33
CA ASN A 141 -2.40 28.34 12.96
C ASN A 141 -3.61 28.15 12.02
N THR A 142 -3.39 27.75 10.77
CA THR A 142 -4.46 27.53 9.81
C THR A 142 -5.16 26.21 10.12
N ALA A 143 -6.48 26.24 10.24
CA ALA A 143 -7.28 25.04 10.44
C ALA A 143 -7.19 24.15 9.19
N MET A 144 -7.26 22.83 9.36
CA MET A 144 -7.19 21.91 8.21
C MET A 144 -8.36 22.14 7.24
N GLU A 145 -9.52 22.46 7.79
CA GLU A 145 -10.75 22.76 7.05
C GLU A 145 -10.52 23.97 6.13
N GLU A 146 -9.98 25.07 6.68
CA GLU A 146 -9.63 26.28 5.91
C GLU A 146 -8.57 25.97 4.84
N TYR A 147 -7.58 25.15 5.17
CA TYR A 147 -6.55 24.73 4.22
C TYR A 147 -7.16 23.93 3.06
N ILE A 148 -8.05 22.98 3.32
CA ILE A 148 -8.73 22.18 2.30
C ILE A 148 -9.65 23.04 1.44
N GLU A 149 -10.40 23.98 2.03
CA GLU A 149 -11.32 24.86 1.30
C GLU A 149 -10.57 25.86 0.41
N SER A 150 -9.43 26.35 0.86
CA SER A 150 -8.56 27.22 0.06
C SER A 150 -7.72 26.45 -0.97
N ASP A 151 -7.65 25.12 -0.86
CA ASP A 151 -6.81 24.28 -1.68
C ASP A 151 -7.31 24.18 -3.13
N ARG A 152 -6.49 24.68 -4.05
CA ARG A 152 -6.70 24.48 -5.48
C ARG A 152 -6.09 23.18 -6.01
N SER A 153 -5.31 22.47 -5.18
CA SER A 153 -4.53 21.32 -5.63
C SER A 153 -5.37 20.06 -5.78
N GLY A 154 -6.40 19.82 -4.95
CA GLY A 154 -7.33 18.70 -5.10
C GLY A 154 -7.63 17.92 -3.82
N LEU A 155 -7.20 18.41 -2.65
CA LEU A 155 -7.43 17.79 -1.34
C LEU A 155 -8.91 17.72 -0.98
N GLN A 156 -9.69 18.76 -1.32
CA GLN A 156 -11.14 18.76 -1.12
C GLN A 156 -11.81 17.56 -1.78
N TRP A 157 -11.49 17.31 -3.06
CA TRP A 157 -11.99 16.14 -3.78
C TRP A 157 -11.66 14.82 -3.07
N LEU A 158 -10.46 14.70 -2.51
CA LEU A 158 -10.02 13.47 -1.86
C LEU A 158 -10.79 13.23 -0.56
N VAL A 159 -10.96 14.27 0.25
CA VAL A 159 -11.69 14.22 1.52
C VAL A 159 -13.17 13.95 1.28
N GLU A 160 -13.78 14.61 0.30
CA GLU A 160 -15.16 14.35 -0.11
C GLU A 160 -15.35 12.92 -0.61
N LYS A 161 -14.40 12.40 -1.41
CA LYS A 161 -14.42 11.00 -1.85
C LYS A 161 -14.34 10.00 -0.69
N CYS A 162 -13.65 10.38 0.38
CA CYS A 162 -13.59 9.63 1.63
C CYS A 162 -14.72 10.04 2.61
N GLY A 163 -15.83 10.60 2.14
CA GLY A 163 -17.00 10.94 2.96
C GLY A 163 -16.68 11.89 4.11
N ASN A 164 -15.82 12.88 3.85
CA ASN A 164 -15.32 13.87 4.80
C ASN A 164 -14.53 13.28 5.99
N ARG A 165 -13.95 12.08 5.81
CA ARG A 165 -13.12 11.42 6.84
C ARG A 165 -11.65 11.72 6.63
N TYR A 166 -11.06 12.47 7.56
CA TYR A 166 -9.63 12.63 7.65
C TYR A 166 -9.13 12.78 9.10
N HIS A 167 -7.83 12.62 9.27
CA HIS A 167 -7.11 12.87 10.51
C HIS A 167 -5.78 13.56 10.20
N VAL A 168 -5.37 14.52 11.04
CA VAL A 168 -4.14 15.30 10.85
C VAL A 168 -3.16 14.94 11.95
N LEU A 169 -1.99 14.47 11.56
CA LEU A 169 -0.89 14.17 12.45
C LEU A 169 0.02 15.38 12.58
N ASP A 170 0.09 15.91 13.80
CA ASP A 170 0.94 17.02 14.18
C ASP A 170 1.99 16.57 15.22
N LYS A 171 3.27 16.85 14.91
CA LYS A 171 4.40 16.53 15.78
C LYS A 171 4.41 17.33 17.09
N TYR A 172 3.65 18.43 17.17
CA TYR A 172 3.55 19.24 18.38
C TYR A 172 2.42 18.80 19.31
N ARG A 173 1.54 17.90 18.85
CA ARG A 173 0.46 17.32 19.66
C ARG A 173 0.93 16.01 20.30
N ARG A 174 0.32 15.66 21.44
CA ARG A 174 0.61 14.40 22.14
C ARG A 174 0.23 13.21 21.27
N GLU A 175 1.14 12.24 21.15
CA GLU A 175 0.96 11.07 20.27
C GLU A 175 -0.22 10.20 20.71
N ASP A 176 -0.35 9.91 22.01
CA ASP A 176 -1.42 9.06 22.56
C ASP A 176 -2.82 9.63 22.34
N VAL A 177 -2.96 10.96 22.41
CA VAL A 177 -4.22 11.65 22.15
C VAL A 177 -4.60 11.53 20.67
N GLN A 178 -3.66 11.82 19.76
CA GLN A 178 -3.90 11.75 18.32
C GLN A 178 -4.21 10.32 17.85
N VAL A 179 -3.51 9.33 18.39
CA VAL A 179 -3.79 7.92 18.10
C VAL A 179 -5.19 7.55 18.59
N THR A 180 -5.57 7.94 19.82
CA THR A 180 -6.92 7.68 20.33
C THR A 180 -8.00 8.29 19.44
N GLU A 181 -7.87 9.57 19.08
CA GLU A 181 -8.78 10.26 18.16
C GLU A 181 -8.87 9.58 16.78
N LEU A 182 -7.75 9.06 16.26
CA LEU A 182 -7.74 8.33 14.99
C LEU A 182 -8.48 6.99 15.10
N LEU A 183 -8.28 6.23 16.19
CA LEU A 183 -8.95 4.95 16.38
C LEU A 183 -10.45 5.14 16.62
N GLU A 184 -10.87 6.20 17.32
CA GLU A 184 -12.28 6.57 17.48
C GLU A 184 -12.93 6.91 16.13
N LYS A 185 -12.26 7.68 15.27
CA LYS A 185 -12.73 7.95 13.89
C LYS A 185 -12.89 6.68 13.05
N ILE A 186 -12.03 5.68 13.27
CA ILE A 186 -12.17 4.36 12.62
C ILE A 186 -13.43 3.66 13.11
N GLU A 187 -13.70 3.66 14.41
CA GLU A 187 -14.89 3.02 14.99
C GLU A 187 -16.18 3.72 14.53
N GLU A 188 -16.20 5.05 14.45
CA GLU A 188 -17.29 5.83 13.88
C GLU A 188 -17.56 5.46 12.42
N MET A 189 -16.50 5.36 11.61
CA MET A 189 -16.61 4.93 10.21
C MET A 189 -17.15 3.51 10.09
N VAL A 190 -16.68 2.58 10.91
CA VAL A 190 -17.17 1.18 10.92
C VAL A 190 -18.64 1.13 11.33
N ALA A 191 -19.05 1.91 12.33
CA ALA A 191 -20.45 2.03 12.72
C ALA A 191 -21.32 2.57 11.57
N GLY A 192 -20.85 3.60 10.87
CA GLY A 192 -21.49 4.13 9.66
C GLY A 192 -21.59 3.10 8.51
N ASN A 193 -20.66 2.15 8.45
CA ASN A 193 -20.69 1.01 7.52
C ASN A 193 -21.45 -0.21 8.08
N SER A 194 -22.40 0.01 8.99
CA SER A 194 -23.23 -1.03 9.62
C SER A 194 -22.42 -2.08 10.41
N GLY A 195 -21.27 -1.68 10.97
CA GLY A 195 -20.38 -2.55 11.73
C GLY A 195 -19.52 -3.48 10.86
N ASN A 196 -19.57 -3.33 9.54
CA ASN A 196 -18.84 -4.23 8.63
C ASN A 196 -17.38 -3.81 8.49
N HIS A 197 -16.52 -4.81 8.30
CA HIS A 197 -15.18 -4.60 7.78
C HIS A 197 -15.22 -4.46 6.25
N PHE A 198 -14.16 -3.93 5.67
CA PHE A 198 -14.00 -3.89 4.22
C PHE A 198 -14.00 -5.32 3.67
N HIS A 199 -14.90 -5.59 2.74
CA HIS A 199 -14.98 -6.86 2.02
C HIS A 199 -14.29 -6.71 0.68
N PHE A 200 -13.21 -7.45 0.49
CA PHE A 200 -12.55 -7.56 -0.80
C PHE A 200 -12.89 -8.89 -1.47
N ASP A 201 -13.21 -8.84 -2.76
CA ASP A 201 -13.57 -10.01 -3.54
C ASP A 201 -12.36 -10.94 -3.67
N ARG A 202 -12.45 -12.11 -3.03
CA ARG A 202 -11.39 -13.10 -3.02
C ARG A 202 -11.15 -13.70 -4.41
N GLU A 203 -12.11 -13.65 -5.32
CA GLU A 203 -11.89 -14.11 -6.70
C GLU A 203 -10.85 -13.24 -7.42
N ILE A 204 -10.78 -11.94 -7.08
CA ILE A 204 -9.77 -11.05 -7.65
C ILE A 204 -8.37 -11.46 -7.16
N LEU A 205 -8.23 -11.81 -5.88
CA LEU A 205 -6.97 -12.33 -5.33
C LEU A 205 -6.55 -13.62 -6.02
N GLN A 206 -7.48 -14.57 -6.12
CA GLN A 206 -7.21 -15.87 -6.71
C GLN A 206 -6.71 -15.72 -8.15
N LYS A 207 -7.37 -14.88 -8.97
CA LYS A 207 -6.94 -14.59 -10.35
C LYS A 207 -5.54 -13.95 -10.40
N LEU A 208 -5.19 -13.09 -9.44
CA LEU A 208 -3.87 -12.47 -9.36
C LEU A 208 -2.78 -13.47 -8.96
N GLU A 209 -3.09 -14.41 -8.07
CA GLU A 209 -2.20 -15.50 -7.66
C GLU A 209 -1.99 -16.53 -8.77
N GLU A 210 -3.05 -16.92 -9.47
CA GLU A 210 -3.00 -17.82 -10.64
C GLU A 210 -2.12 -17.22 -11.74
N LYS A 211 -2.36 -15.96 -12.10
CA LYS A 211 -1.53 -15.23 -13.07
C LYS A 211 -0.06 -15.16 -12.63
N LYS A 212 0.20 -15.03 -11.33
CA LYS A 212 1.58 -15.05 -10.77
C LYS A 212 2.26 -16.39 -11.00
N MET A 213 1.58 -17.49 -10.68
CA MET A 213 2.13 -18.82 -10.89
C MET A 213 2.40 -19.08 -12.37
N GLU A 214 1.52 -18.63 -13.26
CA GLU A 214 1.73 -18.72 -14.71
C GLU A 214 2.92 -17.91 -15.20
N ASP A 215 3.05 -16.65 -14.77
CA ASP A 215 4.17 -15.78 -15.12
C ASP A 215 5.51 -16.36 -14.62
N GLU A 216 5.54 -16.92 -13.41
CA GLU A 216 6.73 -17.56 -12.82
C GLU A 216 7.10 -18.84 -13.58
N LYS A 217 6.13 -19.69 -13.93
CA LYS A 217 6.35 -20.87 -14.77
C LYS A 217 6.88 -20.49 -16.15
N ARG A 218 6.31 -19.45 -16.78
CA ARG A 218 6.75 -18.97 -18.10
C ARG A 218 8.19 -18.45 -18.06
N LYS A 219 8.55 -17.69 -17.02
CA LYS A 219 9.94 -17.23 -16.81
C LYS A 219 10.90 -18.38 -16.58
N SER A 220 10.52 -19.36 -15.75
CA SER A 220 11.33 -20.55 -15.50
C SER A 220 11.57 -21.35 -16.79
N MET A 221 10.54 -21.53 -17.61
CA MET A 221 10.67 -22.19 -18.92
C MET A 221 11.57 -21.42 -19.88
N ALA A 222 11.45 -20.09 -19.93
CA ALA A 222 12.30 -19.26 -20.79
C ALA A 222 13.78 -19.36 -20.39
N ILE A 223 14.09 -19.25 -19.09
CA ILE A 223 15.46 -19.42 -18.57
C ILE A 223 15.99 -20.83 -18.88
N GLN A 224 15.16 -21.85 -18.72
CA GLN A 224 15.55 -23.23 -19.03
C GLN A 224 15.83 -23.43 -20.53
N ALA A 225 15.02 -22.84 -21.41
CA ALA A 225 15.23 -22.90 -22.85
C ALA A 225 16.50 -22.17 -23.29
N GLU A 226 16.77 -20.99 -22.72
CA GLU A 226 18.00 -20.21 -22.97
C GLU A 226 19.24 -20.97 -22.48
N THR A 227 19.19 -21.55 -21.28
CA THR A 227 20.28 -22.38 -20.74
C THR A 227 20.52 -23.63 -21.59
N TYR A 228 19.47 -24.24 -22.14
CA TYR A 228 19.58 -25.39 -23.03
C TYR A 228 20.25 -24.99 -24.35
N PHE A 229 19.80 -23.87 -24.95
CA PHE A 229 20.35 -23.33 -26.19
C PHE A 229 21.85 -23.00 -26.05
N ASP A 230 22.25 -22.30 -25.00
CA ASP A 230 23.65 -21.97 -24.73
C ASP A 230 24.52 -23.22 -24.57
N LYS A 231 24.01 -24.28 -23.95
CA LYS A 231 24.74 -25.55 -23.84
C LYS A 231 24.91 -26.21 -25.20
N THR A 232 23.86 -26.27 -26.03
CA THR A 232 23.93 -26.89 -27.35
C THR A 232 24.89 -26.15 -28.27
N VAL A 233 24.82 -24.81 -28.32
CA VAL A 233 25.74 -24.01 -29.14
C VAL A 233 27.19 -24.13 -28.66
N ASN A 234 27.43 -24.14 -27.34
CA ASN A 234 28.78 -24.34 -26.81
C ASN A 234 29.34 -25.74 -27.09
N ILE A 235 28.49 -26.77 -27.14
CA ILE A 235 28.90 -28.12 -27.55
C ILE A 235 29.33 -28.09 -29.02
N ASP A 236 28.51 -27.53 -29.92
CA ASP A 236 28.83 -27.44 -31.35
C ASP A 236 30.14 -26.67 -31.62
N VAL A 237 30.38 -25.54 -30.93
CA VAL A 237 31.62 -24.76 -31.10
C VAL A 237 32.86 -25.53 -30.63
N ASN A 238 32.76 -26.23 -29.50
CA ASN A 238 33.87 -27.02 -28.96
C ASN A 238 34.18 -28.25 -29.81
N ASP A 239 33.16 -28.89 -30.38
CA ASP A 239 33.33 -30.04 -31.27
C ASP A 239 33.92 -29.62 -32.61
N VAL A 240 33.49 -28.49 -33.19
CA VAL A 240 34.10 -27.91 -34.39
C VAL A 240 35.57 -27.53 -34.16
N GLN A 241 35.91 -26.94 -33.01
CA GLN A 241 37.31 -26.62 -32.69
C GLN A 241 38.17 -27.88 -32.53
N LYS A 242 37.65 -28.96 -31.92
CA LYS A 242 38.38 -30.23 -31.81
C LYS A 242 38.64 -30.87 -33.16
N GLU A 243 37.67 -30.87 -34.06
CA GLU A 243 37.85 -31.41 -35.43
C GLU A 243 38.90 -30.61 -36.21
N CYS A 244 38.91 -29.27 -36.11
CA CYS A 244 39.94 -28.45 -36.74
C CYS A 244 41.36 -28.73 -36.21
N VAL A 245 41.52 -28.93 -34.89
CA VAL A 245 42.83 -29.19 -34.28
C VAL A 245 43.33 -30.60 -34.62
N LEU A 246 42.44 -31.59 -34.67
CA LEU A 246 42.78 -32.95 -35.10
C LEU A 246 43.14 -33.01 -36.60
N GLY A 247 42.47 -32.22 -37.45
CA GLY A 247 42.79 -32.11 -38.87
C GLY A 247 44.15 -31.46 -39.16
N LEU A 248 44.61 -30.55 -38.30
CA LEU A 248 45.92 -29.88 -38.44
C LEU A 248 47.11 -30.72 -37.95
N ALA A 249 46.88 -31.76 -37.15
CA ALA A 249 47.95 -32.66 -36.66
C ALA A 249 48.30 -33.80 -37.63
N LEU A 250 47.61 -33.91 -38.76
CA LEU A 250 47.75 -34.97 -39.77
C LEU A 250 48.45 -34.51 -41.07
N ILE A 251 49.07 -33.32 -41.07
CA ILE A 251 49.86 -32.76 -42.20
C ILE A 251 51.28 -32.48 -41.70
#